data_AF-A0A5R2N8E0-F1
#
_entry.id   AF-A0A5R2N8E0-F1
#
_cell.length_a   1.000
_cell.length_b   1.000
_cell.length_c   1.000
_cell.angle_alpha   90.00
_cell.angle_beta   90.00
_cell.angle_gamma   90.00
#
_symmetry.space_group_name_H-M   'P 1'
#
loop_
_entity.id
_entity.type
_entity.pdbx_description
1 polymer ?
#
loop_
_entity_poly.entity_id
_entity_poly.type
_entity_poly.pdbx_seq_one_letter_code
_entity_poly.pdbx_strand_id
1 'polypeptide(L)'
;MATQADAQELAALRALSASIGLNPHMTQAAGGNTSLKAGDTLWIKASGTWLKDALSADIMVPVAMAPLLEAVEQRDPTADRPQAFAIEDLNSRGLRPSIETTVHALMPQRVVLHVHCVDTISLAVQADGEAEVARRLDGIEWAWVPYFRPGLPLARGIAAKLRRGVDVLIL
;
A
#
# COMPACT_ATOMS: atom_id res chain seq x y z
N MET A 1 -14.11 14.82 7.98
CA MET A 1 -14.97 13.69 8.43
C MET A 1 -15.25 12.80 7.24
N ALA A 2 -15.16 11.48 7.41
CA ALA A 2 -15.47 10.53 6.34
C ALA A 2 -16.95 10.62 5.95
N THR A 3 -17.22 10.64 4.64
CA THR A 3 -18.56 10.70 4.08
C THR A 3 -19.22 9.31 4.09
N GLN A 4 -20.53 9.26 3.87
CA GLN A 4 -21.22 7.97 3.69
C GLN A 4 -20.68 7.19 2.47
N ALA A 5 -20.25 7.90 1.42
CA ALA A 5 -19.57 7.28 0.28
C ALA A 5 -18.23 6.66 0.68
N ASP A 6 -17.42 7.35 1.50
CA ASP A 6 -16.15 6.80 2.01
C ASP A 6 -16.39 5.52 2.84
N ALA A 7 -17.45 5.48 3.64
CA ALA A 7 -17.80 4.29 4.42
C ALA A 7 -18.21 3.10 3.53
N GLN A 8 -18.96 3.35 2.45
CA GLN A 8 -19.32 2.34 1.46
C GLN A 8 -18.09 1.81 0.71
N GLU A 9 -17.20 2.70 0.28
CA GLU A 9 -15.96 2.29 -0.39
C GLU A 9 -15.00 1.56 0.55
N LEU A 10 -14.94 1.93 1.83
CA LEU A 10 -14.14 1.20 2.81
C LEU A 10 -14.68 -0.22 3.03
N ALA A 11 -16.01 -0.39 3.02
CA ALA A 11 -16.63 -1.71 3.06
C ALA A 11 -16.31 -2.54 1.79
N ALA A 12 -16.36 -1.91 0.61
CA ALA A 12 -15.97 -2.54 -0.65
C ALA A 12 -14.47 -2.94 -0.66
N LEU A 13 -13.59 -2.07 -0.14
CA LEU A 13 -12.18 -2.38 0.04
C LEU A 13 -12.01 -3.60 0.93
N ARG A 14 -12.69 -3.67 2.09
CA ARG A 14 -12.60 -4.82 3.00
C ARG A 14 -13.01 -6.13 2.34
N ALA A 15 -14.06 -6.10 1.49
CA ALA A 15 -14.45 -7.27 0.71
C ALA A 15 -13.36 -7.68 -0.30
N LEU A 16 -12.78 -6.71 -1.01
CA LEU A 16 -11.67 -6.95 -1.94
C LEU A 16 -10.43 -7.48 -1.23
N SER A 17 -10.05 -6.89 -0.09
CA SER A 17 -8.98 -7.34 0.79
C SER A 17 -9.18 -8.81 1.17
N ALA A 18 -10.37 -9.20 1.63
CA ALA A 18 -10.66 -10.58 1.96
C ALA A 18 -10.51 -11.52 0.76
N SER A 19 -11.03 -11.11 -0.41
CA SER A 19 -10.88 -11.88 -1.66
C SER A 19 -9.42 -12.08 -2.06
N ILE A 20 -8.59 -11.03 -1.98
CA ILE A 20 -7.15 -11.11 -2.26
C ILE A 20 -6.47 -12.01 -1.23
N GLY A 21 -6.79 -11.84 0.05
CA GLY A 21 -6.24 -12.58 1.17
C GLY A 21 -6.51 -14.08 1.16
N LEU A 22 -7.58 -14.50 0.50
CA LEU A 22 -7.92 -15.91 0.31
C LEU A 22 -7.12 -16.58 -0.82
N ASN A 23 -6.45 -15.79 -1.69
CA ASN A 23 -5.64 -16.32 -2.78
C ASN A 23 -4.15 -16.38 -2.37
N PRO A 24 -3.60 -17.58 -2.10
CA PRO A 24 -2.20 -17.72 -1.69
C PRO A 24 -1.19 -17.36 -2.80
N HIS A 25 -1.60 -17.28 -4.07
CA HIS A 25 -0.74 -16.76 -5.15
C HIS A 25 -0.60 -15.24 -5.12
N MET A 26 -1.50 -14.53 -4.42
CA MET A 26 -1.51 -13.07 -4.32
C MET A 26 -0.86 -12.57 -3.03
N THR A 27 -1.11 -13.24 -1.91
CA THR A 27 -0.51 -12.90 -0.62
C THR A 27 -0.30 -14.14 0.23
N GLN A 28 0.75 -14.12 1.06
CA GLN A 28 1.06 -15.18 2.01
C GLN A 28 1.09 -14.61 3.43
N ALA A 29 0.35 -15.26 4.33
CA ALA A 29 0.19 -14.86 5.74
C ALA A 29 -0.21 -13.37 5.90
N ALA A 30 0.61 -12.57 6.60
CA ALA A 30 0.35 -11.16 6.87
C ALA A 30 0.95 -10.19 5.83
N GLY A 31 1.56 -10.71 4.75
CA GLY A 31 2.11 -9.92 3.66
C GLY A 31 1.03 -9.30 2.78
N GLY A 32 1.40 -8.32 1.95
CA GLY A 32 0.48 -7.57 1.10
C GLY A 32 -0.53 -6.71 1.88
N ASN A 33 -0.81 -5.51 1.40
CA ASN A 33 -1.63 -4.53 2.11
C ASN A 33 -2.60 -3.84 1.15
N THR A 34 -3.67 -3.29 1.70
CA THR A 34 -4.65 -2.52 0.94
C THR A 34 -4.96 -1.22 1.67
N SER A 35 -5.24 -0.15 0.92
CA SER A 35 -5.62 1.12 1.50
C SER A 35 -6.66 1.91 0.71
N LEU A 36 -7.36 2.80 1.41
CA LEU A 36 -8.28 3.80 0.86
C LEU A 36 -7.91 5.20 1.36
N LYS A 37 -7.84 6.17 0.45
CA LYS A 37 -7.73 7.60 0.76
C LYS A 37 -9.12 8.23 0.87
N ALA A 38 -9.47 8.77 2.03
CA ALA A 38 -10.72 9.46 2.31
C ALA A 38 -10.42 10.87 2.85
N GLY A 39 -10.46 11.88 1.99
CA GLY A 39 -9.91 13.20 2.29
C GLY A 39 -8.40 13.09 2.57
N ASP A 40 -7.95 13.66 3.70
CA ASP A 40 -6.55 13.61 4.14
C ASP A 40 -6.20 12.37 4.98
N THR A 41 -7.14 11.43 5.14
CA THR A 41 -6.94 10.19 5.88
C THR A 41 -6.69 9.02 4.95
N LEU A 42 -5.60 8.29 5.21
CA LEU A 42 -5.33 6.98 4.62
C LEU A 42 -5.77 5.88 5.58
N TRP A 43 -6.75 5.08 5.17
CA TRP A 43 -7.13 3.85 5.85
C TRP A 43 -6.27 2.73 5.30
N ILE A 44 -5.34 2.20 6.09
CA ILE A 44 -4.35 1.18 5.66
C ILE A 44 -4.47 -0.07 6.52
N LYS A 45 -4.21 -1.26 5.94
CA LYS A 45 -4.13 -2.51 6.70
C LYS A 45 -3.19 -2.39 7.91
N ALA A 46 -3.62 -2.92 9.05
CA ALA A 46 -2.81 -3.05 10.26
C ALA A 46 -1.65 -4.04 10.06
N SER A 47 -0.50 -3.72 10.66
CA SER A 47 0.67 -4.61 10.68
C SER A 47 0.35 -5.93 11.40
N GLY A 48 0.80 -7.06 10.83
CA GLY A 48 0.62 -8.40 11.40
C GLY A 48 -0.76 -9.03 11.20
N THR A 49 -1.74 -8.29 10.66
CA THR A 49 -3.07 -8.83 10.32
C THR A 49 -3.08 -9.43 8.91
N TRP A 50 -4.00 -10.36 8.66
CA TRP A 50 -4.13 -11.04 7.37
C TRP A 50 -5.27 -10.39 6.58
N LEU A 51 -5.05 -10.19 5.27
CA LEU A 51 -6.08 -9.61 4.39
C LEU A 51 -7.37 -10.45 4.35
N LYS A 52 -7.27 -11.78 4.48
CA LYS A 52 -8.43 -12.70 4.47
C LYS A 52 -9.44 -12.41 5.60
N ASP A 53 -8.94 -11.85 6.71
CA ASP A 53 -9.75 -11.58 7.91
C ASP A 53 -10.44 -10.20 7.83
N ALA A 54 -10.28 -9.47 6.72
CA ALA A 54 -10.78 -8.10 6.56
C ALA A 54 -12.30 -7.96 6.73
N LEU A 55 -13.09 -9.02 6.51
CA LEU A 55 -14.54 -9.01 6.73
C LEU A 55 -14.93 -9.33 8.18
N SER A 56 -14.18 -10.21 8.84
CA SER A 56 -14.46 -10.68 10.20
C SER A 56 -13.78 -9.86 11.30
N ALA A 57 -12.76 -9.07 10.95
CA ALA A 57 -12.04 -8.21 11.86
C ALA A 57 -11.94 -6.77 11.31
N ASP A 58 -11.85 -5.81 12.23
CA ASP A 58 -11.48 -4.44 11.89
C ASP A 58 -9.96 -4.33 11.87
N ILE A 59 -9.41 -4.31 10.66
CA ILE A 59 -7.97 -4.33 10.41
C ILE A 59 -7.48 -3.05 9.72
N MET A 60 -8.32 -2.02 9.63
CA MET A 60 -7.97 -0.76 8.96
C MET A 60 -7.54 0.27 10.00
N VAL A 61 -6.39 0.91 9.77
CA VAL A 61 -5.83 1.93 10.66
C VAL A 61 -5.84 3.28 9.92
N PRO A 62 -6.38 4.34 10.54
CA PRO A 62 -6.38 5.67 9.96
C PRO A 62 -5.04 6.37 10.18
N VAL A 63 -4.48 6.93 9.11
CA VAL A 63 -3.20 7.65 9.10
C VAL A 63 -3.36 9.01 8.43
N ALA A 64 -2.80 10.07 9.01
CA ALA A 64 -2.80 11.41 8.43
C ALA A 64 -1.76 11.50 7.29
N MET A 65 -2.22 11.77 6.05
CA MET A 65 -1.35 11.74 4.87
C MET A 65 -0.44 12.96 4.76
N ALA A 66 -0.97 14.17 4.97
CA ALA A 66 -0.20 15.41 4.80
C ALA A 66 1.11 15.42 5.62
N PRO A 67 1.11 15.19 6.94
CA PRO A 67 2.36 15.18 7.72
C PRO A 67 3.29 14.01 7.36
N LEU A 68 2.74 12.87 6.94
CA LEU A 68 3.55 11.74 6.47
C LEU A 68 4.29 12.07 5.16
N LEU A 69 3.59 12.67 4.19
CA LEU A 69 4.17 13.06 2.91
C LEU A 69 5.20 14.19 3.10
N GLU A 70 4.94 15.14 3.99
CA GLU A 70 5.91 16.18 4.37
C GLU A 70 7.19 15.56 4.96
N ALA A 71 7.06 14.59 5.87
CA ALA A 71 8.20 13.88 6.44
C ALA A 71 9.03 13.15 5.35
N VAL A 72 8.38 12.57 4.34
CA VAL A 72 9.08 11.95 3.20
C VAL A 72 9.86 12.99 2.40
N GLU A 73 9.24 14.13 2.09
CA GLU A 73 9.86 15.23 1.34
C GLU A 73 11.09 15.79 2.07
N GLN A 74 10.97 15.97 3.39
CA GLN A 74 12.04 16.47 4.26
C GLN A 74 13.09 15.41 4.59
N ARG A 75 12.89 14.15 4.16
CA ARG A 75 13.76 13.00 4.49
C ARG A 75 13.87 12.76 6.00
N ASP A 76 12.79 13.04 6.72
CA ASP A 76 12.70 12.78 8.15
C ASP A 76 12.59 11.26 8.40
N PRO A 77 13.46 10.66 9.23
CA PRO A 77 13.37 9.25 9.62
C PRO A 77 12.03 8.84 10.23
N THR A 78 11.22 9.80 10.70
CA THR A 78 9.86 9.57 11.19
C THR A 78 8.96 8.99 10.09
N ALA A 79 9.23 9.25 8.81
CA ALA A 79 8.52 8.64 7.68
C ALA A 79 8.61 7.09 7.64
N ASP A 80 9.58 6.50 8.34
CA ASP A 80 9.73 5.05 8.52
C ASP A 80 8.97 4.50 9.73
N ARG A 81 8.23 5.37 10.43
CA ARG A 81 7.45 5.06 11.62
C ARG A 81 5.99 5.46 11.40
N PRO A 82 5.24 4.75 10.54
CA PRO A 82 3.84 5.08 10.24
C PRO A 82 2.94 5.27 11.46
N GLN A 83 3.25 4.62 12.58
CA GLN A 83 2.55 4.81 13.85
C GLN A 83 2.60 6.25 14.38
N ALA A 84 3.62 7.04 14.04
CA ALA A 84 3.72 8.45 14.43
C ALA A 84 2.67 9.35 13.75
N PHE A 85 2.03 8.84 12.69
CA PHE A 85 1.02 9.54 11.90
C PHE A 85 -0.37 8.91 12.04
N ALA A 86 -0.54 7.91 12.93
CA ALA A 86 -1.83 7.32 13.19
C ALA A 86 -2.76 8.34 13.84
N ILE A 87 -4.03 8.36 13.42
CA ILE A 87 -5.05 9.24 14.01
C ILE A 87 -5.66 8.53 15.20
N GLU A 88 -5.09 8.74 16.39
CA GLU A 88 -5.44 8.02 17.62
C GLU A 88 -6.94 8.06 17.94
N ASP A 89 -7.58 9.23 17.78
CA ASP A 89 -9.03 9.40 18.04
C ASP A 89 -9.92 8.48 17.17
N LEU A 90 -9.41 8.05 16.01
CA LEU A 90 -10.11 7.14 15.09
C LEU A 90 -9.58 5.69 15.19
N ASN A 91 -8.50 5.44 15.92
CA ASN A 91 -7.83 4.14 16.06
C ASN A 91 -8.16 3.48 17.41
N SER A 92 -9.45 3.28 17.68
CA SER A 92 -9.94 2.75 18.97
C SER A 92 -9.34 1.40 19.41
N ARG A 93 -8.81 0.61 18.46
CA ARG A 93 -8.18 -0.69 18.70
C ARG A 93 -6.69 -0.60 19.04
N GLY A 94 -6.07 0.58 18.91
CA GLY A 94 -4.63 0.79 19.12
C GLY A 94 -3.77 -0.07 18.18
N LEU A 95 -4.27 -0.38 16.99
CA LEU A 95 -3.53 -1.18 16.02
C LEU A 95 -2.44 -0.33 15.39
N ARG A 96 -1.30 -0.96 15.09
CA ARG A 96 -0.23 -0.29 14.35
C ARG A 96 -0.50 -0.37 12.85
N PRO A 97 -0.36 0.74 12.10
CA PRO A 97 -0.48 0.72 10.65
C PRO A 97 0.65 -0.12 10.02
N SER A 98 0.47 -0.56 8.78
CA SER A 98 1.50 -1.30 8.05
C SER A 98 2.81 -0.51 7.96
N ILE A 99 3.95 -1.21 7.96
CA ILE A 99 5.27 -0.58 7.73
C ILE A 99 5.41 0.00 6.32
N GLU A 100 4.59 -0.44 5.36
CA GLU A 100 4.60 0.02 3.97
C GLU A 100 3.61 1.17 3.73
N THR A 101 3.06 1.77 4.79
CA THR A 101 2.09 2.88 4.70
C THR A 101 2.59 4.02 3.81
N THR A 102 3.88 4.33 3.85
CA THR A 102 4.50 5.38 3.04
C THR A 102 4.38 5.10 1.53
N VAL A 103 4.48 3.84 1.11
CA VAL A 103 4.26 3.42 -0.29
C VAL A 103 2.83 3.74 -0.73
N HIS A 104 1.85 3.45 0.13
CA HIS A 104 0.44 3.71 -0.14
C HIS A 104 0.11 5.21 -0.19
N ALA A 105 0.74 6.01 0.67
CA ALA A 105 0.56 7.46 0.69
C ALA A 105 1.10 8.15 -0.58
N LEU A 106 2.25 7.68 -1.10
CA LEU A 106 2.89 8.26 -2.29
C LEU A 106 2.11 8.04 -3.59
N MET A 107 1.37 6.94 -3.69
CA MET A 107 0.55 6.66 -4.86
C MET A 107 -0.60 7.69 -4.97
N PRO A 108 -0.82 8.36 -6.11
CA PRO A 108 -1.91 9.34 -6.25
C PRO A 108 -3.31 8.71 -6.25
N GLN A 109 -3.40 7.39 -6.52
CA GLN A 109 -4.65 6.67 -6.62
C GLN A 109 -5.35 6.58 -5.25
N ARG A 110 -6.68 6.71 -5.28
CA ARG A 110 -7.54 6.66 -4.09
C ARG A 110 -7.49 5.30 -3.39
N VAL A 111 -7.48 4.21 -4.16
CA VAL A 111 -7.31 2.85 -3.66
C VAL A 111 -5.95 2.32 -4.10
N VAL A 112 -5.21 1.71 -3.18
CA VAL A 112 -3.90 1.13 -3.45
C VAL A 112 -3.85 -0.28 -2.90
N LEU A 113 -3.44 -1.22 -3.75
CA LEU A 113 -3.27 -2.63 -3.42
C LEU A 113 -1.79 -2.97 -3.59
N HIS A 114 -1.19 -3.47 -2.53
CA HIS A 114 0.15 -4.03 -2.53
C HIS A 114 0.03 -5.53 -2.26
N VAL A 115 0.60 -6.35 -3.13
CA VAL A 115 0.46 -7.80 -3.06
C VAL A 115 1.82 -8.44 -3.30
N HIS A 116 2.07 -9.56 -2.62
CA HIS A 116 3.27 -10.36 -2.81
C HIS A 116 2.94 -11.49 -3.79
N CYS A 117 2.63 -11.08 -5.02
CA CYS A 117 2.22 -12.03 -6.05
C CYS A 117 3.40 -12.95 -6.39
N VAL A 118 3.22 -14.26 -6.22
CA VAL A 118 4.28 -15.25 -6.46
C VAL A 118 4.76 -15.18 -7.90
N ASP A 119 3.84 -15.07 -8.86
CA ASP A 119 4.16 -15.02 -10.28
C ASP A 119 4.98 -13.76 -10.60
N THR A 120 4.53 -12.59 -10.14
CA THR A 120 5.26 -11.32 -10.33
C THR A 120 6.65 -11.37 -9.72
N ILE A 121 6.78 -11.83 -8.48
CA ILE A 121 8.08 -11.92 -7.80
C ILE A 121 9.00 -12.89 -8.54
N SER A 122 8.49 -14.03 -9.00
CA SER A 122 9.28 -15.03 -9.74
C SER A 122 9.87 -14.49 -11.06
N LEU A 123 9.19 -13.53 -11.70
CA LEU A 123 9.71 -12.83 -12.87
C LEU A 123 10.68 -11.73 -12.43
N ALA A 124 10.32 -10.97 -11.40
CA ALA A 124 11.07 -9.78 -11.01
C ALA A 124 12.49 -10.08 -10.49
N VAL A 125 12.70 -11.26 -9.92
CA VAL A 125 14.02 -11.69 -9.42
C VAL A 125 14.97 -12.20 -10.51
N GLN A 126 14.51 -12.35 -11.75
CA GLN A 126 15.34 -12.82 -12.87
C GLN A 126 16.22 -11.70 -13.41
N ALA A 127 17.34 -12.07 -14.03
CA ALA A 127 18.29 -11.11 -14.61
C ALA A 127 17.66 -10.24 -15.72
N ASP A 128 16.66 -10.77 -16.42
CA ASP A 128 15.88 -10.13 -17.48
C ASP A 128 14.44 -9.79 -17.04
N GLY A 129 14.17 -9.75 -15.73
CA GLY A 129 12.83 -9.60 -15.16
C GLY A 129 12.07 -8.38 -15.65
N GLU A 130 12.72 -7.22 -15.77
CA GLU A 130 12.08 -5.98 -16.26
C GLU A 130 11.60 -6.14 -17.71
N ALA A 131 12.38 -6.79 -18.57
CA ALA A 131 11.97 -7.06 -19.94
C ALA A 131 10.80 -8.05 -19.98
N GLU A 132 10.81 -9.06 -19.12
CA GLU A 132 9.78 -10.08 -19.08
C GLU A 132 8.42 -9.56 -18.59
N VAL A 133 8.47 -8.66 -17.61
CA VAL A 133 7.32 -7.89 -17.12
C VAL A 133 6.82 -6.92 -18.19
N ALA A 134 7.72 -6.20 -18.87
CA ALA A 134 7.35 -5.26 -19.92
C ALA A 134 6.51 -5.91 -21.03
N ARG A 135 6.86 -7.13 -21.44
CA ARG A 135 6.09 -7.88 -22.45
C ARG A 135 4.67 -8.24 -21.99
N ARG A 136 4.47 -8.46 -20.68
CA ARG A 136 3.18 -8.89 -20.10
C ARG A 136 2.26 -7.72 -19.77
N LEU A 137 2.86 -6.59 -19.42
CA LEU A 137 2.15 -5.36 -19.09
C LEU A 137 2.03 -4.43 -20.31
N ASP A 138 2.12 -4.97 -21.52
CA ASP A 138 1.90 -4.19 -22.74
C ASP A 138 0.50 -3.55 -22.71
N GLY A 139 0.43 -2.25 -23.02
CA GLY A 139 -0.79 -1.45 -22.92
C GLY A 139 -1.21 -1.07 -21.50
N ILE A 140 -0.45 -1.42 -20.46
CA ILE A 140 -0.65 -0.95 -19.08
C ILE A 140 0.38 0.13 -18.77
N GLU A 141 -0.02 1.19 -18.09
CA GLU A 141 0.91 2.20 -17.61
C GLU A 141 1.54 1.75 -16.28
N TRP A 142 2.82 1.37 -16.33
CA TRP A 142 3.54 0.84 -15.19
C TRP A 142 4.94 1.46 -15.04
N ALA A 143 5.59 1.18 -13.92
CA ALA A 143 6.99 1.53 -13.69
C ALA A 143 7.75 0.43 -12.93
N TRP A 144 8.99 0.22 -13.34
CA TRP A 144 9.96 -0.60 -12.63
C TRP A 144 10.67 0.21 -11.55
N VAL A 145 10.62 -0.28 -10.31
CA VAL A 145 11.35 0.28 -9.18
C VAL A 145 12.40 -0.77 -8.78
N PRO A 146 13.71 -0.45 -8.85
CA PRO A 146 14.72 -1.42 -8.44
C PRO A 146 14.63 -1.69 -6.94
N TYR A 147 15.25 -2.78 -6.48
CA TYR A 147 15.23 -3.14 -5.07
C TYR A 147 15.79 -2.02 -4.18
N PHE A 148 14.98 -1.61 -3.22
CA PHE A 148 15.38 -0.77 -2.10
C PHE A 148 14.95 -1.44 -0.80
N ARG A 149 15.68 -1.16 0.28
CA ARG A 149 15.22 -1.52 1.62
C ARG A 149 13.87 -0.83 1.90
N PRO A 150 12.85 -1.54 2.45
CA PRO A 150 11.59 -0.94 2.86
C PRO A 150 11.80 0.25 3.81
N GLY A 151 10.96 1.28 3.66
CA GLY A 151 11.09 2.58 4.31
C GLY A 151 11.46 3.71 3.33
N LEU A 152 12.15 4.72 3.82
CA LEU A 152 12.45 5.97 3.14
C LEU A 152 13.29 5.76 1.86
N PRO A 153 14.26 4.81 1.79
CA PRO A 153 14.93 4.50 0.53
C PRO A 153 13.96 4.05 -0.57
N LEU A 154 13.05 3.13 -0.26
CA LEU A 154 12.02 2.66 -1.19
C LEU A 154 11.04 3.79 -1.55
N ALA A 155 10.58 4.55 -0.56
CA ALA A 155 9.70 5.70 -0.78
C ALA A 155 10.28 6.68 -1.81
N ARG A 156 11.58 6.97 -1.70
CA ARG A 156 12.29 7.83 -2.66
C ARG A 156 12.46 7.18 -4.03
N GLY A 157 12.75 5.88 -4.08
CA GLY A 157 12.82 5.12 -5.31
C GLY A 157 11.51 5.15 -6.09
N ILE A 158 10.39 4.98 -5.38
CA ILE A 158 9.03 5.10 -5.93
C ILE A 158 8.75 6.51 -6.40
N ALA A 159 8.99 7.53 -5.56
CA ALA A 159 8.75 8.92 -5.91
C ALA A 159 9.51 9.36 -7.18
N ALA A 160 10.70 8.84 -7.42
CA ALA A 160 11.49 9.11 -8.62
C ALA A 160 10.94 8.44 -9.89
N LYS A 161 10.11 7.40 -9.75
CA LYS A 161 9.52 6.63 -10.87
C LYS A 161 8.06 6.98 -11.13
N LEU A 162 7.38 7.52 -10.12
CA LEU A 162 6.01 7.98 -10.22
C LEU A 162 5.89 9.15 -11.20
N ARG A 163 4.96 9.01 -12.12
CA ARG A 163 4.56 10.03 -13.09
C ARG A 163 3.07 9.87 -13.34
N ARG A 164 2.44 10.92 -13.88
CA ARG A 164 1.02 10.89 -14.20
C ARG A 164 0.70 9.69 -15.11
N GLY A 165 -0.31 8.91 -14.72
CA GLY A 165 -0.79 7.75 -15.49
C GLY A 165 -0.22 6.41 -15.03
N VAL A 166 0.87 6.36 -14.24
CA VAL A 166 1.38 5.08 -13.71
C VAL A 166 0.42 4.51 -12.68
N ASP A 167 -0.18 3.37 -13.00
CA ASP A 167 -1.15 2.67 -12.15
C ASP A 167 -0.56 1.43 -11.48
N VAL A 168 0.53 0.88 -12.03
CA VAL A 168 1.19 -0.32 -11.51
C VAL A 168 2.67 -0.06 -11.23
N LEU A 169 3.12 -0.43 -10.04
CA LEU A 169 4.53 -0.47 -9.69
C LEU A 169 4.97 -1.92 -9.53
N ILE A 170 6.11 -2.25 -10.13
CA ILE A 170 6.81 -3.52 -9.89
C ILE A 170 8.03 -3.19 -9.04
N LEU A 171 8.12 -3.82 -7.88
CA LEU A 171 9.11 -3.58 -6.83
C LEU A 171 10.09 -4.75 -6.71
#